data_AF-A0A965P878-F1
#
_entry.id   AF-A0A965P878-F1
#
_cell.length_a   1.000
_cell.length_b   1.000
_cell.length_c   1.000
_cell.angle_alpha   90.00
_cell.angle_beta   90.00
_cell.angle_gamma   90.00
#
_symmetry.space_group_name_H-M   'P 1'
#
loop_
_entity.id
_entity.type
_entity.pdbx_description
1 polymer ?
#
loop_
_entity_poly.entity_id
_entity_poly.type
_entity_poly.pdbx_seq_one_letter_code
_entity_poly.pdbx_strand_id
1 'polypeptide(L)' 'MDIQKLIKRYGSQQAVAKAFGVTKGAVSHWIKAGAIPAARVWQAKAGLIKPPQGR' A
#
# COMPACT_ATOMS: atom_id res chain seq x y z
N MET A 1 -8.03 1.74 7.26
CA MET A 1 -7.12 2.36 6.28
C MET A 1 -7.63 1.96 4.91
N ASP A 2 -7.97 2.91 4.07
CA ASP A 2 -8.60 2.64 2.78
C ASP A 2 -7.54 2.45 1.67
N ILE A 3 -7.60 1.33 0.95
CA ILE A 3 -6.62 0.97 -0.09
C ILE A 3 -6.71 1.90 -1.31
N GLN A 4 -7.88 2.43 -1.65
CA GLN A 4 -8.05 3.38 -2.75
C GLN A 4 -7.35 4.70 -2.41
N LYS A 5 -7.54 5.22 -1.19
CA LYS A 5 -6.82 6.41 -0.71
C LYS A 5 -5.31 6.22 -0.73
N LEU A 6 -4.84 5.03 -0.35
CA LEU A 6 -3.42 4.70 -0.37
C LEU A 6 -2.87 4.68 -1.79
N ILE A 7 -3.55 4.03 -2.74
CA ILE A 7 -3.15 4.02 -4.15
C ILE A 7 -3.15 5.44 -4.71
N LYS A 8 -4.14 6.27 -4.39
CA LYS A 8 -4.19 7.66 -4.83
C LYS A 8 -3.01 8.49 -4.31
N ARG A 9 -2.57 8.25 -3.06
CA ARG A 9 -1.40 8.91 -2.47
C ARG A 9 -0.08 8.45 -3.09
N TYR A 10 0.03 7.17 -3.44
CA TYR A 10 1.23 6.57 -4.02
C TYR A 10 1.26 6.58 -5.55
N GLY A 11 0.15 6.95 -6.20
CA GLY A 11 -0.02 7.02 -7.65
C GLY A 11 -0.33 5.69 -8.34
N SER A 12 0.15 4.55 -7.82
CA SER A 12 -0.09 3.25 -8.46
C SER A 12 -0.03 2.05 -7.50
N GLN A 13 -0.62 0.93 -7.90
CA GLN A 13 -0.50 -0.35 -7.19
C GLN A 13 0.95 -0.80 -7.07
N GLN A 14 1.78 -0.54 -8.09
CA GLN A 14 3.21 -0.88 -8.08
C GLN A 14 3.99 -0.02 -7.09
N ALA A 15 3.68 1.26 -6.97
CA ALA A 15 4.28 2.14 -5.98
C ALA A 15 3.92 1.70 -4.55
N VAL A 16 2.65 1.35 -4.31
CA VAL A 16 2.22 0.75 -3.03
C VAL A 16 2.97 -0.56 -2.79
N ALA A 17 3.06 -1.44 -3.77
CA ALA A 17 3.77 -2.71 -3.62
C ALA A 17 5.24 -2.50 -3.22
N LYS A 18 5.94 -1.58 -3.89
CA LYS A 18 7.32 -1.20 -3.57
C LYS A 18 7.47 -0.57 -2.20
N ALA A 19 6.56 0.33 -1.81
CA ALA A 19 6.60 1.00 -0.52
C ALA A 19 6.44 0.02 0.65
N PHE A 20 5.56 -0.97 0.47
CA PHE A 20 5.27 -1.99 1.47
C PHE A 20 6.19 -3.22 1.36
N GLY A 21 7.04 -3.31 0.34
CA GLY A 21 7.87 -4.49 0.08
C GLY A 21 7.04 -5.76 -0.19
N VAL A 22 5.90 -5.60 -0.86
CA VAL A 22 5.00 -6.69 -1.25
C VAL A 22 4.92 -6.83 -2.76
N THR A 23 4.28 -7.90 -3.24
CA THR A 23 4.02 -8.07 -4.66
C THR A 23 2.80 -7.26 -5.11
N LYS A 24 2.72 -6.94 -6.41
CA LYS A 24 1.52 -6.31 -7.01
C LYS A 24 0.27 -7.17 -6.78
N GLY A 25 0.40 -8.50 -6.79
CA GLY A 25 -0.69 -9.43 -6.52
C GLY A 25 -1.27 -9.27 -5.12
N ALA A 26 -0.41 -9.06 -4.10
CA ALA A 26 -0.88 -8.77 -2.74
C ALA A 26 -1.71 -7.48 -2.69
N VAL A 27 -1.25 -6.41 -3.35
CA VAL A 27 -2.01 -5.15 -3.44
C VAL A 27 -3.33 -5.35 -4.18
N SER A 28 -3.35 -6.14 -5.26
CA SER A 28 -4.58 -6.49 -5.98
C SER A 28 -5.57 -7.25 -5.08
N HIS A 29 -5.07 -8.15 -4.23
CA HIS A 29 -5.90 -8.84 -3.24
C HIS A 29 -6.50 -7.85 -2.24
N TRP A 30 -5.73 -6.87 -1.75
CA TRP A 30 -6.25 -5.85 -0.83
C TRP A 30 -7.33 -4.97 -1.46
N ILE A 31 -7.20 -4.67 -2.76
CA ILE A 31 -8.23 -3.93 -3.51
C ILE A 31 -9.50 -4.76 -3.63
N LYS A 32 -9.38 -6.05 -3.99
CA LYS A 32 -10.54 -6.95 -4.07
C LYS A 32 -11.22 -7.14 -2.71
N ALA A 33 -10.43 -7.22 -1.65
CA ALA A 33 -10.92 -7.33 -0.28
C ALA A 33 -11.45 -5.99 0.29
N GLY A 34 -11.18 -4.86 -0.38
CA GLY A 34 -11.51 -3.51 0.10
C GLY A 34 -10.75 -3.09 1.36
N ALA A 35 -9.78 -3.89 1.83
CA ALA A 35 -9.11 -3.68 3.11
C ALA A 35 -7.62 -4.03 3.04
N ILE A 36 -6.83 -3.27 3.79
CA ILE A 36 -5.40 -3.54 4.00
C ILE A 36 -5.26 -4.38 5.28
N PRO A 37 -4.48 -5.48 5.28
CA PRO A 37 -4.24 -6.27 6.48
C PRO A 37 -3.72 -5.40 7.63
N ALA A 38 -4.22 -5.64 8.85
CA ALA A 38 -3.88 -4.85 10.03
C ALA A 38 -2.36 -4.76 10.29
N ALA A 39 -1.64 -5.87 10.06
CA ALA A 39 -0.18 -5.91 10.16
C ALA A 39 0.53 -4.90 9.23
N ARG A 40 -0.03 -4.67 8.02
CA ARG A 40 0.51 -3.72 7.04
C ARG A 40 0.06 -2.29 7.34
N VAL A 41 -1.13 -2.11 7.91
CA VAL A 41 -1.58 -0.81 8.43
C VAL A 41 -0.67 -0.34 9.56
N TRP A 42 -0.24 -1.24 10.43
CA TRP A 42 0.72 -0.94 11.49
C TRP A 42 2.07 -0.51 10.90
N GLN A 43 2.61 -1.26 9.92
CA GLN A 43 3.84 -0.89 9.21
C GLN A 43 3.73 0.50 8.57
N ALA A 44 2.55 0.84 8.04
CA ALA A 44 2.28 2.14 7.46
C ALA A 44 2.30 3.28 8.49
N LYS A 45 1.68 3.04 9.65
CA LYS A 45 1.64 4.00 10.76
C LYS A 45 2.99 4.14 11.46
N ALA A 46 3.79 3.08 11.51
CA ALA A 46 5.11 3.06 12.14
C ALA A 46 6.19 3.79 11.33
N GLY A 47 5.86 4.37 10.18
CA GLY A 47 6.84 5.06 9.31
C GLY A 47 7.81 4.12 8.59
N LEU A 48 7.55 2.80 8.61
CA LEU A 48 8.39 1.77 8.01
C LEU A 48 8.12 1.55 6.51
N ILE A 49 7.26 2.36 5.91
CA ILE A 49 7.01 2.37 4.47
C ILE A 49 7.76 3.52 3.83
N LYS A 50 8.44 3.20 2.71
CA LYS A 50 9.15 4.21 1.93
C LYS A 50 8.16 5.27 1.45
N PRO A 51 8.52 6.57 1.51
CA PRO A 51 7.67 7.62 0.99
C PRO A 51 7.37 7.35 -0.49
N PRO A 52 6.20 7.80 -0.99
CA PRO A 52 5.89 7.69 -2.39
C PRO A 52 6.98 8.42 -3.18
N GLN A 53 7.80 7.66 -3.89
CA GLN A 53 8.77 8.20 -4.84
C GLN A 53 7.96 8.81 -5.98
N GLY A 54 7.70 10.11 -5.85
CA GLY A 54 7.24 10.94 -6.95
C GLY A 54 8.24 10.83 -8.09
N ARG A 55 7.71 10.64 -9.30
CA ARG A 55 8.49 10.71 -10.53
C ARG A 55 8.79 12.16 -10.86
#